data_AF-A0A0V1IEA1-F1
#
_entry.id   AF-A0A0V1IEA1-F1
#
_cell.length_a   1.000
_cell.length_b   1.000
_cell.length_c   1.000
_cell.angle_alpha   90.00
_cell.angle_beta   90.00
_cell.angle_gamma   90.00
#
_symmetry.space_group_name_H-M   'P 1'
#
loop_
_entity.id
_entity.type
_entity.pdbx_description
1 polymer ?
#
loop_
_entity_poly.entity_id
_entity_poly.type
_entity_poly.pdbx_seq_one_letter_code
_entity_poly.pdbx_strand_id
1 'polypeptide(L)'
;LSAMVEVLLPSLNDGEVSSKIAALKWIHYLYEAMSDKFFIYMEELFPCLLRLLSDPSDEVVAFDVTVLSDLCTGKEGYNTTVEKFGLPAGSVRKLKAVSPYFVHIMKSLLDEFRRDCSFLHDRGTFIIRQLCSVLKVEDVFHTLAVLLNVEQDLDFVSRVVQILNSIFLTAPELFSLRNKLKDMPVHDESNDRNLFSSLYLCWAHQPVALLALCLISRKYKHAANIVHYFSELEVNADLLVEIDKLIQLIESPIFTSLRLHLLDPTYQADLAAVLYGLLMLLPQTEAFLILKRRLQCMPTLNYGMHSADQLKATEKSSLDQNAEACVFRELMEHFILIQQKHREYNSGKLKLKMREPF
;
A
#
# COMPACT_ATOMS: atom_id res chain seq x y z
N LEU A 1 -15.91 17.39 -32.77
CA LEU A 1 -15.62 16.78 -31.45
C LEU A 1 -16.84 16.08 -30.89
N SER A 2 -17.94 16.78 -30.59
CA SER A 2 -19.21 16.16 -30.15
C SER A 2 -19.64 14.96 -31.04
N ALA A 3 -19.73 15.14 -32.37
CA ALA A 3 -20.06 14.03 -33.28
C ALA A 3 -19.06 12.86 -33.26
N MET A 4 -17.79 13.09 -32.87
CA MET A 4 -16.81 12.01 -32.72
C MET A 4 -17.04 11.26 -31.40
N VAL A 5 -17.32 11.99 -30.32
CA VAL A 5 -17.64 11.44 -28.99
C VAL A 5 -18.91 10.58 -29.06
N GLU A 6 -19.93 11.00 -29.82
CA GLU A 6 -21.14 10.22 -30.10
C GLU A 6 -20.86 8.86 -30.78
N VAL A 7 -19.77 8.73 -31.53
CA VAL A 7 -19.35 7.47 -32.17
C VAL A 7 -18.44 6.64 -31.24
N LEU A 8 -17.61 7.31 -30.45
CA LEU A 8 -16.68 6.66 -29.53
C LEU A 8 -17.40 5.99 -28.35
N LEU A 9 -18.41 6.64 -27.77
CA LEU A 9 -19.15 6.12 -26.61
C LEU A 9 -19.81 4.75 -26.85
N PRO A 10 -20.56 4.53 -27.94
CA PRO A 10 -21.11 3.20 -28.25
C PRO A 10 -20.01 2.16 -28.47
N SER A 11 -18.92 2.56 -29.13
CA SER A 11 -17.77 1.68 -29.39
C SER A 11 -17.08 1.23 -28.09
N LEU A 12 -17.02 2.09 -27.07
CA LEU A 12 -16.47 1.76 -25.76
C LEU A 12 -17.40 0.85 -24.94
N ASN A 13 -18.73 1.06 -25.01
CA ASN A 13 -19.69 0.30 -24.21
C ASN A 13 -19.94 -1.10 -24.79
N ASP A 14 -20.26 -1.16 -26.09
CA ASP A 14 -20.82 -2.36 -26.73
C ASP A 14 -19.91 -2.92 -27.84
N GLY A 15 -18.77 -2.27 -28.10
CA GLY A 15 -17.84 -2.70 -29.14
C GLY A 15 -17.05 -3.96 -28.78
N GLU A 16 -16.60 -4.67 -29.81
CA GLU A 16 -15.58 -5.73 -29.68
C GLU A 16 -14.26 -5.14 -29.18
N VAL A 17 -13.36 -6.01 -28.68
CA VAL A 17 -12.06 -5.62 -28.12
C VAL A 17 -11.28 -4.68 -29.05
N SER A 18 -11.21 -4.97 -30.35
CA SER A 18 -10.53 -4.12 -31.33
C SER A 18 -11.17 -2.74 -31.49
N SER A 19 -12.50 -2.66 -31.41
CA SER A 19 -13.25 -1.40 -31.51
C SER A 19 -13.08 -0.55 -30.26
N LYS A 20 -13.09 -1.17 -29.08
CA LYS A 20 -12.78 -0.51 -27.80
C LYS A 20 -11.36 0.05 -27.81
N ILE A 21 -10.38 -0.74 -28.22
CA ILE A 21 -8.97 -0.29 -28.32
C ILE A 21 -8.83 0.86 -29.33
N ALA A 22 -9.48 0.76 -30.50
CA ALA A 22 -9.44 1.83 -31.49
C ALA A 22 -10.07 3.12 -30.93
N ALA A 23 -11.20 3.02 -30.23
CA ALA A 23 -11.84 4.15 -29.58
C ALA A 23 -10.95 4.78 -28.50
N LEU A 24 -10.33 3.97 -27.62
CA LEU A 24 -9.38 4.44 -26.61
C LEU A 24 -8.16 5.14 -27.24
N LYS A 25 -7.60 4.59 -28.32
CA LYS A 25 -6.51 5.22 -29.07
C LYS A 25 -6.91 6.56 -29.68
N TRP A 26 -8.13 6.67 -30.21
CA TRP A 26 -8.66 7.95 -30.70
C TRP A 26 -8.84 8.96 -29.58
N ILE A 27 -9.35 8.53 -28.42
CA ILE A 27 -9.51 9.41 -27.24
C ILE A 27 -8.16 9.93 -26.77
N HIS A 28 -7.16 9.05 -26.64
CA HIS A 28 -5.79 9.42 -26.29
C HIS A 28 -5.20 10.43 -27.31
N TYR A 29 -5.27 10.12 -28.61
CA TYR A 29 -4.77 11.01 -29.67
C TYR A 29 -5.46 12.38 -29.68
N LEU A 30 -6.77 12.42 -29.50
CA LEU A 30 -7.55 13.67 -29.44
C LEU A 30 -7.18 14.49 -28.20
N TYR A 31 -6.94 13.82 -27.07
CA TYR A 31 -6.49 14.49 -25.86
C TYR A 31 -5.08 15.08 -26.01
N GLU A 32 -4.13 14.34 -26.58
CA GLU A 32 -2.78 14.84 -26.85
C GLU A 32 -2.78 16.01 -27.85
N ALA A 33 -3.59 15.94 -28.90
CA ALA A 33 -3.63 16.95 -29.94
C ALA A 33 -4.35 18.24 -29.51
N MET A 34 -5.34 18.13 -28.62
CA MET A 34 -6.26 19.23 -28.32
C MET A 34 -6.93 19.11 -26.93
N SER A 35 -6.10 18.94 -25.89
CA SER A 35 -6.49 18.76 -24.49
C SER A 35 -7.61 19.71 -24.05
N ASP A 36 -7.43 21.02 -24.23
CA ASP A 36 -8.34 22.03 -23.68
C ASP A 36 -9.75 21.95 -24.27
N LYS A 37 -9.84 21.60 -25.56
CA LYS A 37 -11.11 21.48 -26.28
C LYS A 37 -11.77 20.13 -26.05
N PHE A 38 -10.97 19.09 -25.87
CA PHE A 38 -11.47 17.73 -25.69
C PHE A 38 -11.86 17.44 -24.23
N PHE A 39 -11.25 18.12 -23.27
CA PHE A 39 -11.51 17.94 -21.84
C PHE A 39 -12.99 18.06 -21.45
N ILE A 40 -13.76 18.94 -22.11
CA ILE A 40 -15.20 19.12 -21.85
C ILE A 40 -15.98 17.82 -22.03
N TYR A 41 -15.57 16.98 -22.98
CA TYR A 41 -16.20 15.69 -23.24
C TYR A 41 -15.71 14.59 -22.30
N MET A 42 -14.63 14.82 -21.56
CA MET A 42 -14.11 13.84 -20.62
C MET A 42 -15.06 13.60 -19.45
N GLU A 43 -15.85 14.60 -19.03
CA GLU A 43 -16.91 14.38 -18.03
C GLU A 43 -17.96 13.34 -18.49
N GLU A 44 -18.29 13.34 -19.79
CA GLU A 44 -19.23 12.36 -20.38
C GLU A 44 -18.59 10.99 -20.60
N LEU A 45 -17.31 10.96 -20.97
CA LEU A 45 -16.56 9.72 -21.21
C LEU A 45 -16.17 9.00 -19.91
N PHE A 46 -15.94 9.76 -18.84
CA PHE A 46 -15.33 9.25 -17.61
C PHE A 46 -16.11 8.11 -16.94
N PRO A 47 -17.45 8.13 -16.81
CA PRO A 47 -18.20 6.97 -16.30
C PRO A 47 -18.02 5.70 -17.15
N CYS A 48 -17.79 5.85 -18.47
CA CYS A 48 -17.52 4.74 -19.36
C CYS A 48 -16.10 4.19 -19.13
N LEU A 49 -15.11 5.07 -19.03
CA LEU A 49 -13.71 4.68 -18.75
C LEU A 49 -13.60 3.96 -17.40
N LEU A 50 -14.27 4.46 -16.34
CA LEU A 50 -14.29 3.77 -15.04
C LEU A 50 -14.87 2.36 -15.13
N ARG A 51 -15.86 2.13 -16.00
CA ARG A 51 -16.42 0.79 -16.22
C ARG A 51 -15.45 -0.11 -16.98
N LEU A 52 -14.65 0.45 -17.88
CA LEU A 52 -13.67 -0.28 -18.66
C LEU A 52 -12.53 -0.84 -17.81
N LEU A 53 -12.26 -0.30 -16.61
CA LEU A 53 -11.35 -0.94 -15.64
C LEU A 53 -11.76 -2.39 -15.30
N SER A 54 -13.06 -2.71 -15.42
CA SER A 54 -13.61 -4.05 -15.21
C SER A 54 -13.76 -4.86 -16.50
N ASP A 55 -13.26 -4.39 -17.64
CA ASP A 55 -13.31 -5.12 -18.92
C ASP A 55 -12.50 -6.42 -18.84
N PRO A 56 -12.98 -7.55 -19.41
CA PRO A 56 -12.25 -8.82 -19.37
C PRO A 56 -10.94 -8.81 -20.16
N SER A 57 -10.75 -7.88 -21.10
CA SER A 57 -9.52 -7.79 -21.89
C SER A 57 -8.46 -6.95 -21.18
N ASP A 58 -7.32 -7.57 -20.89
CA ASP A 58 -6.16 -6.89 -20.29
C ASP A 58 -5.63 -5.76 -21.19
N GLU A 59 -5.72 -5.93 -22.50
CA GLU A 59 -5.29 -4.91 -23.46
C GLU A 59 -6.20 -3.67 -23.41
N VAL A 60 -7.52 -3.87 -23.28
CA VAL A 60 -8.47 -2.77 -23.12
C VAL A 60 -8.19 -2.01 -21.83
N VAL A 61 -8.02 -2.72 -20.71
CA VAL A 61 -7.72 -2.10 -19.42
C VAL A 61 -6.39 -1.36 -19.41
N ALA A 62 -5.33 -1.92 -20.02
CA ALA A 62 -4.03 -1.26 -20.09
C ALA A 62 -4.10 0.07 -20.88
N PHE A 63 -4.81 0.09 -22.02
CA PHE A 63 -5.03 1.32 -22.78
C PHE A 63 -5.95 2.29 -22.05
N ASP A 64 -7.00 1.81 -21.39
CA ASP A 64 -7.93 2.63 -20.62
C ASP A 64 -7.24 3.34 -19.45
N VAL A 65 -6.38 2.62 -18.70
CA VAL A 65 -5.54 3.21 -17.64
C VAL A 65 -4.62 4.31 -18.20
N THR A 66 -4.12 4.15 -19.42
CA THR A 66 -3.32 5.18 -20.10
C THR A 66 -4.16 6.44 -20.35
N VAL A 67 -5.35 6.29 -20.93
CA VAL A 67 -6.30 7.40 -21.15
C VAL A 67 -6.70 8.08 -19.84
N LEU A 68 -7.01 7.30 -18.80
CA LEU A 68 -7.33 7.81 -17.47
C LEU A 68 -6.15 8.56 -16.84
N SER A 69 -4.91 8.18 -17.17
CA SER A 69 -3.73 8.88 -16.68
C SER A 69 -3.58 10.28 -17.29
N ASP A 70 -3.95 10.44 -18.55
CA ASP A 70 -3.93 11.74 -19.23
C ASP A 70 -4.91 12.71 -18.56
N LEU A 71 -6.06 12.20 -18.11
CA LEU A 71 -7.03 12.98 -17.33
C LEU A 71 -6.49 13.41 -15.97
N CYS A 72 -5.72 12.56 -15.32
CA CYS A 72 -5.11 12.87 -14.04
C CYS A 72 -4.06 13.97 -14.14
N THR A 73 -3.41 14.10 -15.31
CA THR A 73 -2.34 15.09 -15.58
C THR A 73 -2.84 16.36 -16.28
N GLY A 74 -4.10 16.37 -16.72
CA GLY A 74 -4.75 17.51 -17.36
C GLY A 74 -4.62 18.79 -16.56
N LYS A 75 -4.01 19.80 -17.19
CA LYS A 75 -3.93 21.15 -16.64
C LYS A 75 -5.25 21.84 -16.93
N GLU A 76 -5.97 22.17 -15.87
CA GLU A 76 -7.20 22.97 -15.87
C GLU A 76 -8.46 22.20 -16.27
N GLY A 77 -9.45 22.15 -15.36
CA GLY A 77 -10.67 21.39 -15.64
C GLY A 77 -11.68 21.27 -14.50
N TYR A 78 -12.24 22.43 -14.12
CA TYR A 78 -13.55 22.74 -13.54
C TYR A 78 -14.46 21.64 -12.90
N ASN A 79 -15.27 22.11 -11.94
CA ASN A 79 -16.41 21.47 -11.26
C ASN A 79 -16.17 20.35 -10.23
N THR A 80 -15.09 19.58 -10.21
CA THR A 80 -14.90 18.54 -9.16
C THR A 80 -13.83 18.91 -8.16
N THR A 81 -14.20 19.03 -6.88
CA THR A 81 -13.26 19.19 -5.77
C THR A 81 -13.19 17.90 -4.96
N VAL A 82 -12.03 17.65 -4.33
CA VAL A 82 -11.83 16.50 -3.44
C VAL A 82 -12.87 16.46 -2.30
N GLU A 83 -13.40 17.62 -1.92
CA GLU A 83 -14.43 17.79 -0.89
C GLU A 83 -15.75 17.11 -1.25
N LYS A 84 -16.07 17.00 -2.55
CA LYS A 84 -17.30 16.32 -3.02
C LYS A 84 -17.33 14.83 -2.69
N PHE A 85 -16.19 14.23 -2.35
CA PHE A 85 -16.09 12.81 -2.03
C PHE A 85 -16.49 12.45 -0.60
N GLY A 86 -16.92 13.43 0.22
CA GLY A 86 -17.36 13.18 1.60
C GLY A 86 -16.22 12.74 2.53
N LEU A 87 -14.98 13.12 2.20
CA LEU A 87 -13.80 12.77 2.99
C LEU A 87 -13.65 13.71 4.20
N PRO A 88 -13.13 13.23 5.35
CA PRO A 88 -12.78 14.07 6.48
C PRO A 88 -11.77 15.17 6.09
N ALA A 89 -11.85 16.33 6.73
CA ALA A 89 -11.01 17.50 6.42
C ALA A 89 -9.50 17.19 6.43
N GLY A 90 -9.06 16.33 7.35
CA GLY A 90 -7.66 15.86 7.40
C GLY A 90 -7.24 15.10 6.14
N SER A 91 -8.10 14.21 5.63
CA SER A 91 -7.85 13.45 4.40
C SER A 91 -7.86 14.35 3.16
N VAL A 92 -8.78 15.31 3.09
CA VAL A 92 -8.82 16.30 2.00
C VAL A 92 -7.51 17.10 1.96
N ARG A 93 -7.00 17.53 3.12
CA ARG A 93 -5.74 18.26 3.24
C ARG A 93 -4.55 17.43 2.71
N LYS A 94 -4.50 16.14 3.01
CA LYS A 94 -3.48 15.20 2.51
C LYS A 94 -3.54 14.94 0.99
N LEU A 95 -4.68 15.20 0.36
CA LEU A 95 -4.93 14.97 -1.08
C LEU A 95 -4.94 16.25 -1.90
N LYS A 96 -4.70 17.42 -1.30
CA LYS A 96 -4.77 18.73 -1.97
C LYS A 96 -3.86 18.85 -3.20
N ALA A 97 -2.72 18.15 -3.19
CA ALA A 97 -1.76 18.18 -4.28
C ALA A 97 -2.08 17.20 -5.43
N VAL A 98 -3.11 16.37 -5.28
CA VAL A 98 -3.50 15.32 -6.22
C VAL A 98 -4.72 15.79 -7.02
N SER A 99 -4.79 15.42 -8.31
CA SER A 99 -5.94 15.75 -9.16
C SER A 99 -7.25 15.17 -8.59
N PRO A 100 -8.35 15.93 -8.54
CA PRO A 100 -9.65 15.41 -8.10
C PRO A 100 -10.14 14.22 -8.92
N TYR A 101 -9.81 14.16 -10.22
CA TYR A 101 -10.11 13.00 -11.09
C TYR A 101 -9.35 11.76 -10.67
N PHE A 102 -8.07 11.92 -10.28
CA PHE A 102 -7.28 10.83 -9.76
C PHE A 102 -7.89 10.26 -8.46
N VAL A 103 -8.34 11.14 -7.55
CA VAL A 103 -9.04 10.71 -6.34
C VAL A 103 -10.35 9.99 -6.70
N HIS A 104 -11.09 10.47 -7.71
CA HIS A 104 -12.31 9.81 -8.17
C HIS A 104 -12.05 8.42 -8.74
N ILE A 105 -11.00 8.25 -9.56
CA ILE A 105 -10.61 6.94 -10.12
C ILE A 105 -10.27 5.99 -8.98
N MET A 106 -9.42 6.40 -8.04
CA MET A 106 -9.02 5.56 -6.93
C MET A 106 -10.20 5.20 -6.02
N LYS A 107 -11.11 6.14 -5.75
CA LYS A 107 -12.32 5.87 -4.97
C LYS A 107 -13.26 4.91 -5.71
N SER A 108 -13.50 5.14 -7.00
CA SER A 108 -14.37 4.28 -7.82
C SER A 108 -13.83 2.86 -7.92
N LEU A 109 -12.51 2.71 -8.04
CA LEU A 109 -11.84 1.41 -8.04
C LEU A 109 -12.03 0.69 -6.69
N LEU A 110 -11.85 1.40 -5.57
CA LEU A 110 -12.09 0.83 -4.24
C LEU A 110 -13.57 0.46 -4.03
N ASP A 111 -14.51 1.30 -4.51
CA ASP A 111 -15.93 0.99 -4.46
C ASP A 111 -16.27 -0.27 -5.26
N GLU A 112 -15.61 -0.49 -6.41
CA GLU A 112 -15.80 -1.70 -7.22
C GLU A 112 -15.21 -2.94 -6.55
N PHE A 113 -13.99 -2.83 -5.99
CA PHE A 113 -13.39 -3.90 -5.17
C PHE A 113 -14.24 -4.26 -3.94
N ARG A 114 -15.01 -3.30 -3.42
CA ARG A 114 -15.92 -3.53 -2.30
C ARG A 114 -17.17 -4.30 -2.72
N ARG A 115 -17.72 -3.98 -3.90
CA ARG A 115 -18.91 -4.61 -4.45
C ARG A 115 -18.65 -6.06 -4.88
N ASP A 116 -17.49 -6.29 -5.51
CA ASP A 116 -17.12 -7.61 -6.02
C ASP A 116 -15.75 -8.05 -5.48
N CYS A 117 -15.79 -8.98 -4.52
CA CYS A 117 -14.58 -9.55 -3.93
C CYS A 117 -13.82 -10.47 -4.91
N SER A 118 -14.49 -11.09 -5.87
CA SER A 118 -13.84 -11.93 -6.88
C SER A 118 -13.04 -11.07 -7.85
N PHE A 119 -13.61 -9.94 -8.26
CA PHE A 119 -12.92 -8.94 -9.08
C PHE A 119 -11.63 -8.43 -8.41
N LEU A 120 -11.67 -8.12 -7.10
CA LEU A 120 -10.46 -7.73 -6.36
C LEU A 120 -9.38 -8.83 -6.40
N HIS A 121 -9.75 -10.10 -6.20
CA HIS A 121 -8.80 -11.21 -6.19
C HIS A 121 -8.21 -11.48 -7.58
N ASP A 122 -9.05 -11.50 -8.61
CA ASP A 122 -8.68 -11.92 -9.96
C ASP A 122 -7.99 -10.79 -10.74
N ARG A 123 -8.48 -9.55 -10.59
CA ARG A 123 -8.09 -8.40 -11.42
C ARG A 123 -7.36 -7.31 -10.66
N GLY A 124 -7.56 -7.21 -9.34
CA GLY A 124 -7.02 -6.11 -8.53
C GLY A 124 -5.50 -5.96 -8.63
N THR A 125 -4.77 -7.08 -8.62
CA THR A 125 -3.30 -7.08 -8.77
C THR A 125 -2.86 -6.50 -10.11
N PHE A 126 -3.52 -6.87 -11.20
CA PHE A 126 -3.20 -6.38 -12.53
C PHE A 126 -3.50 -4.88 -12.64
N ILE A 127 -4.71 -4.43 -12.27
CA ILE A 127 -5.14 -3.03 -12.39
C ILE A 127 -4.23 -2.10 -11.58
N ILE A 128 -3.94 -2.43 -10.32
CA ILE A 128 -3.08 -1.61 -9.47
C ILE A 128 -1.67 -1.52 -10.06
N ARG A 129 -1.13 -2.61 -10.61
CA ARG A 129 0.18 -2.59 -11.29
C ARG A 129 0.17 -1.73 -12.55
N GLN A 130 -0.89 -1.80 -13.36
CA GLN A 130 -1.04 -0.93 -14.53
C GLN A 130 -1.09 0.54 -14.12
N LEU A 131 -1.87 0.89 -13.09
CA LEU A 131 -1.89 2.25 -12.53
C LEU A 131 -0.49 2.68 -12.07
N CYS A 132 0.26 1.82 -11.38
CA CYS A 132 1.64 2.13 -10.97
C CYS A 132 2.62 2.25 -12.13
N SER A 133 2.31 1.68 -13.29
CA SER A 133 3.20 1.73 -14.46
C SER A 133 3.07 3.04 -15.23
N VAL A 134 1.88 3.65 -15.24
CA VAL A 134 1.59 4.87 -15.99
C VAL A 134 1.60 6.11 -15.09
N LEU A 135 1.13 5.99 -13.85
CA LEU A 135 1.01 7.08 -12.90
C LEU A 135 2.17 7.08 -11.90
N LYS A 136 2.34 8.21 -11.23
CA LYS A 136 3.34 8.34 -10.16
C LYS A 136 2.98 7.44 -8.98
N VAL A 137 3.83 6.45 -8.71
CA VAL A 137 3.62 5.40 -7.69
C VAL A 137 3.39 6.00 -6.29
N GLU A 138 4.10 7.07 -5.93
CA GLU A 138 3.87 7.76 -4.64
C GLU A 138 2.43 8.28 -4.53
N ASP A 139 1.87 8.82 -5.61
CA ASP A 139 0.53 9.39 -5.63
C ASP A 139 -0.53 8.30 -5.55
N VAL A 140 -0.30 7.16 -6.22
CA VAL A 140 -1.17 5.97 -6.16
C VAL A 140 -1.24 5.44 -4.73
N PHE A 141 -0.10 5.09 -4.14
CA PHE A 141 -0.05 4.50 -2.80
C PHE A 141 -0.50 5.48 -1.72
N HIS A 142 -0.13 6.76 -1.82
CA HIS A 142 -0.60 7.78 -0.88
C HIS A 142 -2.12 7.96 -0.93
N THR A 143 -2.70 8.03 -2.14
CA THR A 143 -4.14 8.25 -2.29
C THR A 143 -4.93 7.03 -1.81
N LEU A 144 -4.53 5.83 -2.21
CA LEU A 144 -5.14 4.59 -1.72
C LEU A 144 -5.04 4.49 -0.20
N ALA A 145 -3.89 4.83 0.40
CA ALA A 145 -3.73 4.82 1.85
C ALA A 145 -4.69 5.80 2.54
N VAL A 146 -4.78 7.03 2.05
CA VAL A 146 -5.69 8.04 2.63
C VAL A 146 -7.16 7.62 2.52
N LEU A 147 -7.56 7.00 1.39
CA LEU A 147 -8.91 6.48 1.20
C LEU A 147 -9.19 5.27 2.11
N LEU A 148 -8.27 4.32 2.20
CA LEU A 148 -8.41 3.15 3.08
C LEU A 148 -8.43 3.52 4.57
N ASN A 149 -7.74 4.59 4.97
CA ASN A 149 -7.76 5.08 6.36
C ASN A 149 -9.13 5.61 6.81
N VAL A 150 -10.04 5.93 5.88
CA VAL A 150 -11.41 6.37 6.20
C VAL A 150 -12.43 5.25 6.07
N GLU A 151 -12.02 4.08 5.59
CA GLU A 151 -12.89 2.93 5.41
C GLU A 151 -13.26 2.27 6.73
N GLN A 152 -14.53 1.88 6.84
CA GLN A 152 -15.09 1.27 8.05
C GLN A 152 -15.12 -0.26 8.00
N ASP A 153 -15.12 -0.85 6.80
CA ASP A 153 -15.15 -2.29 6.62
C ASP A 153 -13.76 -2.88 6.82
N LEU A 154 -13.55 -3.43 8.03
CA LEU A 154 -12.27 -3.97 8.46
C LEU A 154 -11.77 -5.12 7.59
N ASP A 155 -12.66 -6.00 7.13
CA ASP A 155 -12.28 -7.15 6.31
C ASP A 155 -11.89 -6.68 4.90
N PHE A 156 -12.64 -5.74 4.34
CA PHE A 156 -12.33 -5.13 3.05
C PHE A 156 -10.95 -4.46 3.07
N VAL A 157 -10.69 -3.60 4.06
CA VAL A 157 -9.39 -2.92 4.19
C VAL A 157 -8.26 -3.95 4.31
N SER A 158 -8.43 -5.00 5.12
CA SER A 158 -7.41 -6.03 5.30
C SER A 158 -7.10 -6.78 3.99
N ARG A 159 -8.12 -7.13 3.19
CA ARG A 159 -7.93 -7.75 1.87
C ARG A 159 -7.19 -6.84 0.90
N VAL A 160 -7.59 -5.57 0.81
CA VAL A 160 -6.93 -4.61 -0.09
C VAL A 160 -5.48 -4.38 0.34
N VAL A 161 -5.21 -4.21 1.64
CA VAL A 161 -3.86 -4.05 2.19
C VAL A 161 -2.99 -5.27 1.91
N GLN A 162 -3.54 -6.49 2.00
CA GLN A 162 -2.80 -7.71 1.66
C GLN A 162 -2.35 -7.72 0.19
N ILE A 163 -3.24 -7.35 -0.74
CA ILE A 163 -2.92 -7.24 -2.17
C ILE A 163 -1.90 -6.12 -2.42
N LEU A 164 -2.11 -4.94 -1.82
CA LEU A 164 -1.17 -3.83 -1.93
C LEU A 164 0.20 -4.18 -1.38
N ASN A 165 0.28 -4.92 -0.27
CA ASN A 165 1.54 -5.40 0.28
C ASN A 165 2.23 -6.38 -0.67
N SER A 166 1.49 -7.34 -1.24
CA SER A 166 2.06 -8.28 -2.23
C SER A 166 2.65 -7.52 -3.43
N ILE A 167 1.90 -6.57 -4.00
CA ILE A 167 2.36 -5.72 -5.11
C ILE A 167 3.56 -4.88 -4.68
N PHE A 168 3.49 -4.26 -3.50
CA PHE A 168 4.54 -3.42 -2.96
C PHE A 168 5.86 -4.17 -2.76
N LEU A 169 5.81 -5.45 -2.39
CA LEU A 169 7.01 -6.26 -2.21
C LEU A 169 7.55 -6.76 -3.54
N THR A 170 6.71 -7.28 -4.44
CA THR A 170 7.16 -8.07 -5.59
C THR A 170 7.23 -7.31 -6.91
N ALA A 171 6.43 -6.27 -7.10
CA ALA A 171 6.28 -5.67 -8.43
C ALA A 171 7.46 -4.71 -8.76
N PRO A 172 8.05 -4.78 -9.97
CA PRO A 172 9.25 -4.03 -10.34
C PRO A 172 9.04 -2.52 -10.40
N GLU A 173 7.83 -2.07 -10.76
CA GLU A 173 7.43 -0.67 -10.93
C GLU A 173 7.63 0.13 -9.62
N LEU A 174 7.56 -0.55 -8.47
CA LEU A 174 7.69 0.04 -7.14
C LEU A 174 9.13 0.07 -6.60
N PHE A 175 10.14 -0.29 -7.40
CA PHE A 175 11.53 -0.31 -6.93
C PHE A 175 12.00 1.07 -6.45
N SER A 176 11.67 2.14 -7.18
CA SER A 176 12.00 3.52 -6.81
C SER A 176 11.33 3.92 -5.48
N LEU A 177 10.06 3.56 -5.29
CA LEU A 177 9.31 3.84 -4.07
C LEU A 177 9.92 3.12 -2.86
N ARG A 178 10.22 1.83 -3.00
CA ARG A 178 10.87 1.03 -1.94
C ARG A 178 12.20 1.63 -1.49
N ASN A 179 12.98 2.16 -2.43
CA ASN A 179 14.24 2.82 -2.08
C ASN A 179 14.02 4.17 -1.40
N LYS A 180 13.09 5.00 -1.88
CA LYS A 180 12.77 6.28 -1.22
C LYS A 180 12.28 6.10 0.21
N LEU A 181 11.50 5.05 0.48
CA LEU A 181 10.98 4.75 1.83
C LEU A 181 12.08 4.37 2.85
N LYS A 182 13.25 3.91 2.39
CA LYS A 182 14.38 3.57 3.28
C LYS A 182 14.99 4.79 3.96
N ASP A 183 14.96 5.94 3.28
CA ASP A 183 15.61 7.19 3.71
C ASP A 183 14.60 8.24 4.19
N MET A 184 13.30 7.94 4.15
CA MET A 184 12.25 8.89 4.50
C MET A 184 12.20 9.14 6.02
N PRO A 185 12.26 10.41 6.48
CA PRO A 185 12.00 10.73 7.87
C PRO A 185 10.52 10.48 8.19
N VAL A 186 10.25 9.93 9.36
CA VAL A 186 8.87 9.67 9.81
C VAL A 186 8.20 10.93 10.33
N HIS A 187 8.99 11.87 10.82
CA HIS A 187 8.54 13.17 11.27
C HIS A 187 9.02 14.24 10.28
N ASP A 188 8.07 14.89 9.62
CA ASP A 188 8.30 16.10 8.84
C ASP A 188 7.12 17.03 9.13
N GLU A 189 7.29 17.93 10.11
CA GLU A 189 6.26 18.92 10.52
C GLU A 189 5.77 19.77 9.34
N SER A 190 6.56 19.87 8.27
CA SER A 190 6.24 20.64 7.08
C SER A 190 5.42 19.86 6.05
N ASN A 191 5.30 18.54 6.19
CA ASN A 191 4.79 17.68 5.15
C ASN A 191 3.64 16.79 5.64
N ASP A 192 2.43 17.35 5.57
CA ASP A 192 1.14 16.65 5.75
C ASP A 192 1.03 15.37 4.88
N ARG A 193 1.89 15.24 3.86
CA ARG A 193 1.96 14.13 2.90
C ARG A 193 3.03 13.08 3.23
N ASN A 194 3.26 12.79 4.52
CA ASN A 194 4.14 11.69 4.89
C ASN A 194 3.56 10.33 4.41
N LEU A 195 4.22 9.74 3.41
CA LEU A 195 3.78 8.49 2.79
C LEU A 195 3.92 7.31 3.76
N PHE A 196 5.03 7.22 4.49
CA PHE A 196 5.26 6.13 5.45
C PHE A 196 4.16 6.12 6.51
N SER A 197 3.86 7.26 7.13
CA SER A 197 2.80 7.35 8.13
C SER A 197 1.42 7.04 7.55
N SER A 198 1.12 7.50 6.33
CA SER A 198 -0.18 7.23 5.70
C SER A 198 -0.36 5.73 5.38
N LEU A 199 0.70 5.08 4.87
CA LEU A 199 0.72 3.63 4.65
C LEU A 199 0.64 2.85 5.95
N TYR A 200 1.40 3.26 6.98
CA TYR A 200 1.41 2.61 8.28
C TYR A 200 -0.01 2.51 8.85
N LEU A 201 -0.78 3.59 8.82
CA LEU A 201 -2.13 3.66 9.41
C LEU A 201 -3.10 2.63 8.81
N CYS A 202 -3.02 2.37 7.50
CA CYS A 202 -3.86 1.35 6.84
C CYS A 202 -3.21 -0.03 6.86
N TRP A 203 -1.87 -0.13 6.80
CA TRP A 203 -1.15 -1.40 6.92
C TRP A 203 -1.32 -2.02 8.30
N ALA A 204 -1.63 -1.21 9.31
CA ALA A 204 -1.98 -1.67 10.65
C ALA A 204 -3.18 -2.62 10.69
N HIS A 205 -4.02 -2.68 9.66
CA HIS A 205 -5.07 -3.69 9.54
C HIS A 205 -4.51 -5.10 9.31
N GLN A 206 -3.30 -5.23 8.77
CA GLN A 206 -2.63 -6.51 8.52
C GLN A 206 -1.22 -6.54 9.17
N PRO A 207 -1.04 -7.21 10.33
CA PRO A 207 0.20 -7.17 11.11
C PRO A 207 1.47 -7.53 10.34
N VAL A 208 1.41 -8.56 9.50
CA VAL A 208 2.57 -9.02 8.71
C VAL A 208 2.91 -8.05 7.58
N ALA A 209 1.91 -7.41 6.98
CA ALA A 209 2.13 -6.35 5.99
C ALA A 209 2.81 -5.14 6.63
N LEU A 210 2.32 -4.73 7.81
CA LEU A 210 2.95 -3.66 8.59
C LEU A 210 4.40 -3.98 8.94
N LEU A 211 4.67 -5.20 9.39
CA LEU A 211 6.02 -5.66 9.67
C LEU A 211 6.91 -5.61 8.42
N ALA A 212 6.41 -6.08 7.27
CA ALA A 212 7.13 -6.01 6.00
C ALA A 212 7.45 -4.58 5.58
N LEU A 213 6.51 -3.64 5.77
CA LEU A 213 6.70 -2.20 5.54
C LEU A 213 7.85 -1.66 6.41
N CYS A 214 7.86 -1.96 7.71
CA CYS A 214 8.93 -1.54 8.63
C CYS A 214 10.29 -2.16 8.28
N LEU A 215 10.32 -3.42 7.84
CA LEU A 215 11.54 -4.10 7.42
C LEU A 215 12.14 -3.48 6.15
N ILE A 216 11.32 -3.12 5.17
CA ILE A 216 11.77 -2.44 3.95
C ILE A 216 12.22 -1.01 4.24
N SER A 217 11.52 -0.28 5.10
CA SER A 217 11.88 1.11 5.45
C SER A 217 13.03 1.20 6.47
N ARG A 218 13.67 0.08 6.83
CA ARG A 218 14.78 -0.02 7.80
C ARG A 218 14.45 0.47 9.21
N LYS A 219 13.17 0.43 9.60
CA LYS A 219 12.72 0.81 10.95
C LYS A 219 12.73 -0.41 11.87
N TYR A 220 13.91 -1.02 12.04
CA TYR A 220 14.07 -2.32 12.71
C TYR A 220 13.71 -2.31 14.19
N LYS A 221 14.08 -1.25 14.92
CA LYS A 221 13.68 -1.06 16.32
C LYS A 221 12.16 -1.11 16.50
N HIS A 222 11.43 -0.41 15.61
CA HIS A 222 9.97 -0.40 15.63
C HIS A 222 9.39 -1.76 15.20
N ALA A 223 9.99 -2.40 14.19
CA ALA A 223 9.63 -3.76 13.79
C ALA A 223 9.76 -4.77 14.96
N ALA A 224 10.80 -4.64 15.80
CA ALA A 224 10.98 -5.49 16.98
C ALA A 224 9.84 -5.32 17.99
N ASN A 225 9.41 -4.07 18.23
CA ASN A 225 8.25 -3.79 19.09
C ASN A 225 6.96 -4.39 18.53
N ILE A 226 6.75 -4.33 17.20
CA ILE A 226 5.61 -4.95 16.52
C ILE A 226 5.62 -6.47 16.70
N VAL A 227 6.76 -7.13 16.49
CA VAL A 227 6.88 -8.59 16.67
C VAL A 227 6.68 -8.98 18.13
N HIS A 228 7.15 -8.19 19.10
CA HIS A 228 6.85 -8.45 20.51
C HIS A 228 5.33 -8.40 20.76
N TYR A 229 4.59 -7.52 20.09
CA TYR A 229 3.13 -7.47 20.23
C TYR A 229 2.42 -8.65 19.54
N PHE A 230 3.07 -9.39 18.62
CA PHE A 230 2.43 -10.56 18.00
C PHE A 230 2.08 -11.65 19.01
N SER A 231 2.74 -11.72 20.17
CA SER A 231 2.37 -12.66 21.24
C SER A 231 1.00 -12.37 21.85
N GLU A 232 0.55 -11.11 21.80
CA GLU A 232 -0.76 -10.68 22.29
C GLU A 232 -1.86 -10.90 21.26
N LEU A 233 -1.50 -11.18 20.00
CA LEU A 233 -2.43 -11.49 18.92
C LEU A 233 -2.87 -12.96 18.99
N GLU A 234 -4.10 -13.23 18.59
CA GLU A 234 -4.56 -14.60 18.39
C GLU A 234 -3.85 -15.17 17.16
N VAL A 235 -2.94 -16.13 17.38
CA VAL A 235 -2.22 -16.80 16.30
C VAL A 235 -3.17 -17.70 15.53
N ASN A 236 -3.67 -17.21 14.40
CA ASN A 236 -4.51 -17.96 13.47
C ASN A 236 -3.69 -18.48 12.27
N ALA A 237 -4.28 -19.41 11.51
CA ALA A 237 -3.61 -20.01 10.35
C ALA A 237 -3.24 -18.97 9.28
N ASP A 238 -4.09 -17.96 9.06
CA ASP A 238 -3.86 -16.91 8.08
C ASP A 238 -2.61 -16.08 8.43
N LEU A 239 -2.43 -15.72 9.69
CA LEU A 239 -1.24 -15.02 10.18
C LEU A 239 0.02 -15.86 9.93
N LEU A 240 -0.01 -17.16 10.23
CA LEU A 240 1.13 -18.06 10.03
C LEU A 240 1.49 -18.21 8.55
N VAL A 241 0.49 -18.31 7.66
CA VAL A 241 0.71 -18.34 6.20
C VAL A 241 1.37 -17.05 5.71
N GLU A 242 0.95 -15.90 6.21
CA GLU A 242 1.54 -14.63 5.83
C GLU A 242 2.97 -14.47 6.38
N ILE A 243 3.25 -14.92 7.61
CA ILE A 243 4.63 -14.95 8.16
C ILE A 243 5.51 -15.87 7.31
N ASP A 244 5.02 -17.05 6.92
CA ASP A 244 5.75 -18.00 6.07
C ASP A 244 6.11 -17.34 4.72
N LYS A 245 5.15 -16.70 4.05
CA LYS A 245 5.38 -15.92 2.82
C LYS A 245 6.42 -14.81 3.02
N LEU A 246 6.34 -14.05 4.11
CA LEU A 246 7.31 -13.00 4.41
C LEU A 246 8.72 -13.57 4.56
N ILE A 247 8.87 -14.71 5.23
CA ILE A 247 10.17 -15.36 5.44
C ILE A 247 10.76 -15.87 4.13
N GLN A 248 9.94 -16.46 3.27
CA GLN A 248 10.38 -16.80 1.91
C GLN A 248 10.86 -15.56 1.15
N LEU A 249 10.16 -14.42 1.30
CA LEU A 249 10.57 -13.16 0.69
C LEU A 249 11.85 -12.59 1.30
N ILE A 250 12.14 -12.79 2.60
CA ILE A 250 13.40 -12.36 3.22
C ILE A 250 14.61 -12.96 2.51
N GLU A 251 14.47 -14.17 1.95
CA GLU A 251 15.51 -14.80 1.15
C GLU A 251 15.56 -14.34 -0.32
N SER A 252 14.53 -13.64 -0.79
CA SER A 252 14.48 -13.08 -2.13
C SER A 252 15.38 -11.83 -2.28
N PRO A 253 15.69 -11.40 -3.53
CA PRO A 253 16.49 -10.21 -3.79
C PRO A 253 15.94 -8.92 -3.17
N ILE A 254 14.63 -8.84 -2.94
CA ILE A 254 13.94 -7.64 -2.40
C ILE A 254 14.51 -7.26 -1.02
N PHE A 255 14.88 -8.26 -0.21
CA PHE A 255 15.43 -8.07 1.14
C PHE A 255 16.94 -8.26 1.21
N THR A 256 17.67 -8.07 0.10
CA THR A 256 19.14 -8.15 0.10
C THR A 256 19.77 -7.15 1.07
N SER A 257 19.28 -5.91 1.13
CA SER A 257 19.78 -4.93 2.09
C SER A 257 19.56 -5.35 3.54
N LEU A 258 18.40 -5.94 3.85
CA LEU A 258 18.12 -6.46 5.18
C LEU A 258 19.13 -7.55 5.58
N ARG A 259 19.39 -8.50 4.68
CA ARG A 259 20.37 -9.58 4.95
C ARG A 259 21.79 -9.06 5.13
N LEU A 260 22.17 -7.99 4.43
CA LEU A 260 23.46 -7.32 4.65
C LEU A 260 23.49 -6.57 5.98
N HIS A 261 22.39 -5.95 6.41
CA HIS A 261 22.30 -5.27 7.71
C HIS A 261 22.38 -6.24 8.91
N LEU A 262 22.18 -7.55 8.73
CA LEU A 262 22.47 -8.54 9.78
C LEU A 262 23.95 -8.61 10.15
N LEU A 263 24.84 -8.08 9.30
CA LEU A 263 26.27 -7.99 9.56
C LEU A 263 26.67 -6.65 10.19
N ASP A 264 25.79 -5.65 10.17
CA ASP A 264 26.06 -4.30 10.68
C ASP A 264 25.75 -4.24 12.18
N PRO A 265 26.72 -3.96 13.06
CA PRO A 265 26.51 -3.87 14.50
C PRO A 265 25.41 -2.88 14.93
N THR A 266 25.13 -1.88 14.10
CA THR A 266 24.12 -0.84 14.38
C THR A 266 22.71 -1.36 14.22
N TYR A 267 22.48 -2.30 13.29
CA TYR A 267 21.16 -2.85 12.97
C TYR A 267 20.97 -4.28 13.47
N GLN A 268 22.06 -5.02 13.68
CA GLN A 268 22.05 -6.45 13.97
C GLN A 268 21.21 -6.79 15.22
N ALA A 269 21.29 -6.00 16.29
CA ALA A 269 20.56 -6.30 17.52
C ALA A 269 19.04 -6.27 17.34
N ASP A 270 18.51 -5.17 16.79
CA ASP A 270 17.07 -5.01 16.54
C ASP A 270 16.57 -6.00 15.50
N LEU A 271 17.33 -6.20 14.42
CA LEU A 271 16.93 -7.11 13.34
C LEU A 271 17.00 -8.58 13.78
N ALA A 272 18.00 -8.97 14.57
CA ALA A 272 18.05 -10.30 15.16
C ALA A 272 16.85 -10.52 16.10
N ALA A 273 16.46 -9.52 16.91
CA ALA A 273 15.28 -9.61 17.77
C ALA A 273 14.00 -9.86 16.95
N VAL A 274 13.82 -9.14 15.83
CA VAL A 274 12.70 -9.37 14.90
C VAL A 274 12.72 -10.81 14.36
N LEU A 275 13.84 -11.25 13.80
CA LEU A 275 13.94 -12.55 13.13
C LEU A 275 13.85 -13.72 14.12
N TYR A 276 14.49 -13.65 15.29
CA TYR A 276 14.33 -14.66 16.33
C TYR A 276 12.90 -14.65 16.90
N GLY A 277 12.27 -13.48 17.05
CA GLY A 277 10.87 -13.38 17.45
C GLY A 277 9.94 -14.10 16.47
N LEU A 278 10.09 -13.85 15.17
CA LEU A 278 9.35 -14.58 14.13
C LEU A 278 9.64 -16.08 14.16
N LEU A 279 10.90 -16.49 14.37
CA LEU A 279 11.27 -17.89 14.49
C LEU A 279 10.55 -18.59 15.66
N MET A 280 10.33 -17.90 16.77
CA MET A 280 9.63 -18.44 17.94
C MET A 280 8.10 -18.52 17.75
N LEU A 281 7.54 -17.73 16.84
CA LEU A 281 6.09 -17.77 16.52
C LEU A 281 5.73 -18.86 15.52
N LEU A 282 6.69 -19.29 14.70
CA LEU A 282 6.46 -20.27 13.65
C LEU A 282 6.36 -21.71 14.20
N PRO A 283 5.47 -22.53 13.65
CA PRO A 283 5.62 -23.99 13.73
C PRO A 283 6.89 -24.43 13.00
N GLN A 284 7.33 -25.69 13.20
CA GLN A 284 8.55 -26.25 12.56
C GLN A 284 8.36 -26.53 11.04
N THR A 285 7.95 -25.52 10.28
CA THR A 285 7.76 -25.56 8.82
C THR A 285 9.06 -25.31 8.08
N GLU A 286 9.01 -25.37 6.74
CA GLU A 286 10.15 -24.99 5.89
C GLU A 286 10.59 -23.53 6.12
N ALA A 287 9.67 -22.57 6.33
CA ALA A 287 10.06 -21.20 6.68
C ALA A 287 10.85 -21.13 7.99
N PHE A 288 10.48 -21.91 9.00
CA PHE A 288 11.28 -22.01 10.23
C PHE A 288 12.70 -22.50 9.92
N LEU A 289 12.86 -23.52 9.07
CA LEU A 289 14.18 -24.04 8.69
C LEU A 289 14.98 -23.05 7.84
N ILE A 290 14.33 -22.31 6.93
CA ILE A 290 14.96 -21.25 6.14
C ILE A 290 15.52 -20.17 7.07
N LEU A 291 14.67 -19.65 7.96
CA LEU A 291 15.05 -18.57 8.88
C LEU A 291 16.11 -19.02 9.89
N LYS A 292 15.98 -20.22 10.44
CA LYS A 292 16.99 -20.80 11.34
C LYS A 292 18.35 -20.91 10.67
N ARG A 293 18.42 -21.43 9.44
CA ARG A 293 19.68 -21.53 8.68
C ARG A 293 20.30 -20.15 8.44
N ARG A 294 19.49 -19.15 8.08
CA ARG A 294 19.95 -17.76 7.91
C ARG A 294 20.54 -17.19 9.20
N LEU A 295 19.87 -17.41 10.33
CA LEU A 295 20.32 -16.92 11.64
C LEU A 295 21.59 -17.63 12.13
N GLN A 296 21.78 -18.90 11.79
CA GLN A 296 23.01 -19.64 12.08
C GLN A 296 24.24 -19.10 11.34
N CYS A 297 24.05 -18.40 10.21
CA CYS A 297 25.13 -17.75 9.49
C CYS A 297 25.55 -16.41 10.11
N MET A 298 24.83 -15.90 11.12
CA MET A 298 25.18 -14.60 11.72
C MET A 298 26.45 -14.71 12.57
N PRO A 299 27.33 -13.70 12.51
CA PRO A 299 28.46 -13.64 13.42
C PRO A 299 27.97 -13.55 14.87
N THR A 300 28.62 -14.27 15.78
CA THR A 300 28.38 -14.13 17.22
C THR A 300 28.70 -12.69 17.60
N LEU A 301 27.72 -11.97 18.15
CA LEU A 301 27.91 -10.61 18.65
C LEU A 301 28.98 -10.60 19.74
N ASN A 302 30.22 -10.27 19.40
CA ASN A 302 31.23 -9.90 20.37
C ASN A 302 30.87 -8.51 20.91
N TYR A 303 30.04 -8.50 21.96
CA TYR A 303 29.56 -7.30 22.67
C TYR A 303 30.68 -6.46 23.32
N GLY A 304 31.96 -6.72 23.02
CA GLY A 304 33.12 -6.29 23.80
C GLY A 304 34.07 -5.26 23.17
N MET A 305 33.81 -4.68 21.99
CA MET A 305 34.83 -3.82 21.33
C MET A 305 34.42 -2.44 20.83
N HIS A 306 33.18 -1.94 21.05
CA HIS A 306 32.78 -0.63 20.50
C HIS A 306 32.14 0.37 21.48
N SER A 307 32.24 0.16 22.79
CA SER A 307 31.66 1.07 23.78
C SER A 307 32.38 2.44 23.90
N ALA A 308 33.48 2.68 23.17
CA ALA A 308 34.28 3.91 23.29
C ALA A 308 33.98 4.99 22.24
N ASP A 309 33.44 4.65 21.06
CA ASP A 309 33.21 5.62 19.98
C ASP A 309 31.80 6.24 19.97
N GLN A 310 30.84 5.68 20.72
CA GLN A 310 29.45 6.16 20.75
C GLN A 310 29.21 7.37 21.67
N LEU A 311 30.21 7.80 22.45
CA LEU A 311 30.05 8.89 23.43
C LEU A 311 30.29 10.30 22.87
N LYS A 312 30.66 10.45 21.58
CA LYS A 312 31.03 11.77 21.00
C LYS A 312 30.08 12.31 19.92
N ALA A 313 29.02 11.59 19.55
CA ALA A 313 28.07 12.00 18.50
C ALA A 313 26.65 12.38 19.03
N THR A 314 26.49 12.46 20.35
CA THR A 314 25.17 12.33 21.01
C THR A 314 24.48 13.66 21.37
N GLU A 315 25.13 14.81 21.18
CA GLU A 315 24.56 16.09 21.66
C GLU A 315 23.77 16.89 20.61
N LYS A 316 23.90 16.60 19.31
CA LYS A 316 23.11 17.26 18.24
C LYS A 316 21.89 16.45 17.76
N SER A 317 21.76 15.19 18.18
CA SER A 317 20.78 14.22 17.66
C SER A 317 19.63 13.86 18.63
N SER A 318 19.63 14.40 19.85
CA SER A 318 18.68 14.02 20.91
C SER A 318 17.26 14.56 20.70
N LEU A 319 17.09 15.72 20.07
CA LEU A 319 15.75 16.31 19.83
C LEU A 319 15.02 15.60 18.68
N ASP A 320 15.68 15.38 17.54
CA ASP A 320 15.09 14.68 16.39
C ASP A 320 14.79 13.20 16.71
N GLN A 321 15.65 12.53 17.48
CA GLN A 321 15.41 11.16 17.93
C GLN A 321 14.22 11.06 18.89
N ASN A 322 13.99 12.07 19.72
CA ASN A 322 12.85 12.12 20.63
C ASN A 322 11.53 12.39 19.89
N ALA A 323 11.55 13.27 18.89
CA ALA A 323 10.38 13.52 18.04
C ALA A 323 10.00 12.27 17.22
N GLU A 324 10.97 11.62 16.57
CA GLU A 324 10.74 10.38 15.82
C GLU A 324 10.22 9.26 16.75
N ALA A 325 10.77 9.15 17.97
CA ALA A 325 10.29 8.19 18.97
C ALA A 325 8.85 8.48 19.44
N CYS A 326 8.43 9.75 19.49
CA CYS A 326 7.05 10.14 19.79
C CYS A 326 6.10 9.66 18.69
N VAL A 327 6.44 9.92 17.42
CA VAL A 327 5.60 9.48 16.29
C VAL A 327 5.48 7.95 16.25
N PHE A 328 6.57 7.22 16.45
CA PHE A 328 6.49 5.75 16.49
C PHE A 328 5.65 5.22 17.66
N ARG A 329 5.60 5.94 18.78
CA ARG A 329 4.71 5.60 19.89
C ARG A 329 3.24 5.76 19.50
N GLU A 330 2.88 6.89 18.89
CA GLU A 330 1.53 7.14 18.38
C GLU A 330 1.12 6.10 17.32
N LEU A 331 2.03 5.77 16.40
CA LEU A 331 1.82 4.72 15.40
C LEU A 331 1.66 3.33 16.05
N MET A 332 2.41 3.02 17.11
CA MET A 332 2.23 1.78 17.86
C MET A 332 0.86 1.73 18.54
N GLU A 333 0.45 2.82 19.20
CA GLU A 333 -0.86 2.93 19.85
C GLU A 333 -2.00 2.74 18.84
N HIS A 334 -1.90 3.36 17.66
CA HIS A 334 -2.85 3.15 16.57
C HIS A 334 -2.89 1.69 16.13
N PHE A 335 -1.73 1.05 15.94
CA PHE A 335 -1.67 -0.36 15.57
C PHE A 335 -2.38 -1.26 16.60
N ILE A 336 -2.09 -1.07 17.89
CA ILE A 336 -2.74 -1.81 18.98
C ILE A 336 -4.27 -1.60 18.94
N LEU A 337 -4.73 -0.35 18.78
CA LEU A 337 -6.15 -0.02 18.70
C LEU A 337 -6.85 -0.72 17.53
N ILE A 338 -6.24 -0.72 16.35
CA ILE A 338 -6.80 -1.39 15.16
C ILE A 338 -6.89 -2.91 15.36
N GLN A 339 -5.86 -3.52 15.95
CA GLN A 339 -5.87 -4.96 16.25
C GLN A 339 -6.92 -5.34 17.30
N GLN A 340 -7.16 -4.47 18.29
CA GLN A 340 -8.26 -4.64 19.24
C GLN A 340 -9.63 -4.58 18.55
N LYS A 341 -9.86 -3.60 17.65
CA LYS A 341 -11.10 -3.50 16.87
C LYS A 341 -11.36 -4.75 16.04
N HIS A 342 -10.33 -5.29 15.39
CA HIS A 342 -10.42 -6.56 14.64
C HIS A 342 -10.79 -7.74 15.53
N ARG A 343 -10.19 -7.84 16.73
CA ARG A 343 -10.53 -8.88 17.70
C ARG A 343 -11.99 -8.81 18.14
N GLU A 344 -12.47 -7.61 18.47
CA GLU A 344 -13.86 -7.38 18.85
C GLU A 344 -14.83 -7.71 17.72
N TYR A 345 -14.51 -7.29 16.50
CA TYR A 345 -15.29 -7.56 15.30
C TYR A 345 -15.40 -9.05 15.02
N ASN A 346 -14.29 -9.79 15.08
CA ASN A 346 -14.26 -11.23 14.88
C ASN A 346 -15.04 -11.97 15.97
N SER A 347 -14.88 -11.57 17.24
CA SER A 347 -15.67 -12.12 18.35
C SER A 347 -17.17 -11.87 18.18
N GLY A 348 -17.56 -10.68 17.72
CA GLY A 348 -18.94 -10.33 17.38
C GLY A 348 -19.53 -11.20 16.29
N LYS A 349 -18.78 -11.42 15.20
CA LYS A 349 -19.17 -12.32 14.10
C LYS A 349 -19.37 -13.76 14.56
N LEU A 350 -18.46 -14.28 15.39
CA LEU A 350 -18.56 -15.62 15.98
C LEU A 350 -19.83 -15.75 16.82
N LYS A 351 -20.17 -14.75 17.65
CA LYS A 351 -21.39 -14.73 18.46
C LYS A 351 -22.68 -14.67 17.61
N LEU A 352 -22.66 -13.95 16.49
CA LEU A 352 -23.79 -13.88 15.55
C LEU A 352 -24.01 -15.23 14.84
N LYS A 353 -22.93 -15.86 14.34
CA LYS A 353 -23.00 -17.19 13.70
C LYS A 353 -23.51 -18.29 14.64
N MET A 354 -23.22 -18.21 15.94
CA MET A 354 -23.75 -19.17 16.92
C MET A 354 -25.22 -18.93 17.31
N ARG A 355 -25.82 -17.80 16.91
CA ARG A 355 -27.22 -17.45 17.20
C ARG A 355 -28.17 -17.75 16.03
N GLU A 356 -27.67 -18.07 14.85
CA GLU A 356 -28.50 -18.55 13.75
C GLU A 356 -28.94 -19.99 14.03
N PRO A 357 -30.24 -20.28 14.16
CA PRO A 357 -30.71 -21.64 14.34
C PRO A 357 -30.49 -22.42 13.03
N PHE A 358 -29.91 -23.62 13.17
CA PHE A 358 -29.73 -24.60 12.09
C PHE A 358 -31.03 -24.93 11.36
#